data_AF-R7X9M6-F1
#
_entry.id   AF-R7X9M6-F1
#
_cell.length_a   1.000
_cell.length_b   1.000
_cell.length_c   1.000
_cell.angle_alpha   90.00
_cell.angle_beta   90.00
_cell.angle_gamma   90.00
#
_symmetry.space_group_name_H-M   'P 1'
#
loop_
_entity.id
_entity.type
_entity.pdbx_description
1 polymer ?
#
loop_
_entity_poly.entity_id
_entity_poly.type
_entity_poly.pdbx_seq_one_letter_code
_entity_poly.pdbx_strand_id
1 'polypeptide(L)'
;MIIMTAEDLMKAVSKMPAQERIKFFTLVGEQAFKDEDFSHEEVFGHLAEADFTAAEAAEYLEVSIATFRRLVRDGKLAPHAVVGRSQLFSAADLKAFKRQRKAIKG
;
A
#
# COMPACT_ATOMS: atom_id res chain seq x y z
N MET A 1 -6.87 12.93 -25.17
CA MET A 1 -5.81 11.92 -24.95
C MET A 1 -5.50 11.32 -26.31
N ILE A 2 -4.31 11.50 -26.85
CA ILE A 2 -3.94 10.92 -28.16
C ILE A 2 -3.59 9.46 -27.89
N ILE A 3 -4.45 8.54 -28.34
CA ILE A 3 -4.17 7.10 -28.26
C ILE A 3 -3.26 6.80 -29.44
N MET A 4 -1.96 6.62 -29.16
CA MET A 4 -1.00 6.17 -30.17
C MET A 4 -1.03 4.64 -30.20
N THR A 5 -1.33 4.07 -31.37
CA THR A 5 -1.34 2.61 -31.52
C THR A 5 0.09 2.06 -31.65
N ALA A 6 0.27 0.76 -31.41
CA ALA A 6 1.55 0.09 -31.64
C ALA A 6 2.02 0.23 -33.10
N GLU A 7 1.09 0.23 -34.06
CA GLU A 7 1.39 0.43 -35.47
C GLU A 7 1.87 1.86 -35.75
N ASP A 8 1.27 2.86 -35.12
CA ASP A 8 1.68 4.26 -35.25
C ASP A 8 3.06 4.49 -34.64
N LEU A 9 3.35 3.86 -33.50
CA LEU A 9 4.67 3.87 -32.88
C LEU A 9 5.72 3.24 -33.82
N MET A 10 5.42 2.08 -34.41
CA MET A 10 6.33 1.41 -35.34
C MET A 10 6.59 2.24 -36.61
N LYS A 11 5.56 2.95 -37.12
CA LYS A 11 5.71 3.90 -38.23
C LYS A 11 6.57 5.11 -37.85
N ALA A 12 6.55 5.55 -36.59
CA ALA A 12 7.40 6.62 -36.11
C ALA A 12 8.86 6.15 -35.97
N VAL A 13 9.08 4.97 -35.37
CA VAL A 13 10.43 4.40 -35.18
C VAL A 13 11.09 4.06 -36.52
N SER A 14 10.34 3.61 -37.53
CA SER A 14 10.90 3.30 -38.84
C SER A 14 11.52 4.52 -39.56
N LYS A 15 11.01 5.72 -39.26
CA LYS A 15 11.51 6.99 -39.80
C LYS A 15 12.74 7.54 -39.08
N MET A 16 13.13 6.95 -37.94
CA MET A 16 14.31 7.38 -37.19
C MET A 16 15.61 6.93 -37.86
N PRO A 17 16.72 7.68 -37.69
CA PRO A 17 18.06 7.21 -38.07
C PRO A 17 18.43 5.90 -37.37
N ALA A 18 19.26 5.09 -38.01
CA ALA A 18 19.61 3.75 -37.51
C ALA A 18 20.14 3.75 -36.06
N GLN A 19 20.94 4.75 -35.68
CA GLN A 19 21.47 4.89 -34.32
C GLN A 19 20.37 5.17 -33.29
N GLU A 20 19.38 6.01 -33.63
CA GLU A 20 18.27 6.33 -32.73
C GLU A 20 17.31 5.14 -32.60
N ARG A 21 17.10 4.35 -33.66
CA ARG A 21 16.33 3.09 -33.57
C ARG A 21 16.96 2.11 -32.57
N ILE A 22 18.27 1.94 -32.63
CA ILE A 22 18.99 1.04 -31.73
C ILE A 22 18.83 1.51 -30.28
N LYS A 23 19.10 2.79 -30.00
CA LYS A 23 18.91 3.38 -28.66
C LYS A 23 17.47 3.20 -28.15
N PHE A 24 16.48 3.44 -29.00
CA PHE A 24 15.08 3.27 -28.65
C PHE A 24 14.79 1.85 -28.17
N PHE A 25 15.18 0.83 -28.93
CA PHE A 25 14.95 -0.57 -28.54
C PHE A 25 15.74 -0.99 -27.30
N THR A 26 16.94 -0.45 -27.09
CA THR A 26 17.69 -0.64 -25.84
C THR A 26 16.92 -0.09 -24.64
N LEU A 27 16.44 1.15 -24.71
CA LEU A 27 15.66 1.77 -23.62
C LEU A 27 14.36 1.02 -23.33
N VAL A 28 13.64 0.60 -24.38
CA VAL A 28 12.42 -0.21 -24.23
C VAL A 28 12.73 -1.54 -23.55
N GLY A 29 13.78 -2.25 -23.95
CA GLY A 29 14.18 -3.51 -23.33
C GLY A 29 14.62 -3.38 -21.87
N GLU A 30 15.25 -2.27 -21.51
CA GLU A 30 15.74 -2.03 -20.14
C GLU A 30 14.68 -1.52 -19.17
N GLN A 31 13.63 -0.84 -19.66
CA GLN A 31 12.69 -0.09 -18.81
C GLN A 31 11.24 -0.50 -18.99
N ALA A 32 10.78 -0.85 -20.21
CA ALA A 32 9.35 -1.05 -20.48
C ALA A 32 8.82 -2.41 -20.02
N PHE A 33 9.71 -3.36 -19.70
CA PHE A 33 9.38 -4.71 -19.26
C PHE A 33 10.10 -5.10 -17.97
N LYS A 34 10.63 -4.13 -17.22
CA LYS A 34 10.97 -4.40 -15.82
C LYS A 34 9.65 -4.66 -15.11
N ASP A 35 9.43 -5.92 -14.75
CA ASP A 35 8.30 -6.30 -13.92
C ASP A 35 8.33 -5.40 -12.68
N GLU A 36 7.24 -4.66 -12.47
CA GLU A 36 6.93 -3.99 -11.22
C GLU A 36 6.53 -5.06 -10.17
N ASP A 37 7.36 -6.09 -10.01
CA ASP A 37 7.25 -7.07 -8.93
C ASP A 37 7.74 -6.41 -7.64
N PHE A 38 7.03 -5.37 -7.21
CA PHE A 38 7.28 -4.76 -5.93
C PHE A 38 7.01 -5.81 -4.85
N SER A 39 8.01 -6.04 -4.02
CA SER A 39 7.82 -6.88 -2.85
C SER A 39 6.75 -6.27 -1.93
N HIS A 40 6.09 -7.11 -1.12
CA HIS A 40 5.13 -6.63 -0.12
C HIS A 40 5.76 -5.57 0.81
N GLU A 41 7.06 -5.67 1.07
CA GLU A 41 7.80 -4.70 1.87
C GLU A 41 7.97 -3.35 1.14
N GLU A 42 8.24 -3.35 -0.16
CA GLU A 42 8.37 -2.11 -0.93
C GLU A 42 7.02 -1.38 -1.08
N VAL A 43 5.92 -2.13 -1.23
CA VAL A 43 4.59 -1.54 -1.35
C VAL A 43 3.99 -1.18 0.01
N PHE A 44 4.18 -2.02 1.03
CA PHE A 44 3.43 -1.91 2.30
C PHE A 44 4.31 -1.82 3.55
N GLY A 45 5.64 -1.85 3.44
CA GLY A 45 6.55 -1.76 4.59
C GLY A 45 6.33 -0.48 5.40
N HIS A 46 6.00 0.63 4.73
CA HIS A 46 5.64 1.88 5.38
C HIS A 46 4.37 1.80 6.25
N LEU A 47 3.48 0.83 5.99
CA LEU A 47 2.29 0.60 6.81
C LEU A 47 2.57 -0.21 8.08
N ALA A 48 3.73 -0.87 8.17
CA ALA A 48 4.09 -1.63 9.37
C ALA A 48 4.30 -0.71 10.58
N GLU A 49 4.81 0.50 10.33
CA GLU A 49 5.06 1.56 11.33
C GLU A 49 3.92 2.60 11.37
N ALA A 50 2.84 2.40 10.59
CA ALA A 50 1.79 3.40 10.50
C ALA A 50 0.97 3.52 11.79
N ASP A 51 0.70 4.77 12.17
CA ASP A 51 -0.21 5.13 13.24
C ASP A 51 -1.63 5.31 12.69
N PHE A 52 -2.58 4.65 13.35
CA PHE A 52 -4.00 4.69 13.02
C PHE A 52 -4.72 5.57 14.04
N THR A 53 -5.60 6.44 13.56
CA THR A 53 -6.61 7.07 14.41
C THR A 53 -7.59 6.03 14.93
N ALA A 54 -8.34 6.38 15.98
CA ALA A 54 -9.40 5.49 16.50
C ALA A 54 -10.43 5.06 15.44
N ALA A 55 -10.71 5.91 14.44
CA ALA A 55 -11.64 5.59 13.35
C ALA A 55 -11.06 4.54 12.40
N GLU A 56 -9.84 4.76 11.92
CA GLU A 56 -9.14 3.84 11.03
C GLU A 56 -8.85 2.50 11.73
N ALA A 57 -8.51 2.53 13.02
CA ALA A 57 -8.31 1.33 13.81
C ALA A 57 -9.60 0.50 13.98
N ALA A 58 -10.76 1.16 14.12
CA ALA A 58 -12.05 0.48 14.16
C ALA A 58 -12.39 -0.18 12.82
N GLU A 59 -12.09 0.50 11.71
CA GLU A 59 -12.24 -0.03 10.35
C GLU A 59 -11.32 -1.23 10.11
N TYR A 60 -10.03 -1.12 10.46
CA TYR A 60 -9.06 -2.20 10.35
C TYR A 60 -9.49 -3.47 11.08
N LEU A 61 -10.10 -3.30 12.26
CA LEU A 61 -10.61 -4.40 13.09
C LEU A 61 -12.02 -4.86 12.70
N GLU A 62 -12.63 -4.24 11.68
CA GLU A 62 -13.98 -4.53 11.17
C GLU A 62 -15.04 -4.48 12.29
N VAL A 63 -14.97 -3.46 13.14
CA VAL A 63 -15.92 -3.23 14.23
C VAL A 63 -16.43 -1.79 14.22
N SER A 64 -17.59 -1.56 14.84
CA SER A 64 -18.08 -0.19 15.03
C SER A 64 -17.15 0.62 15.93
N ILE A 65 -17.09 1.94 15.72
CA ILE A 65 -16.30 2.85 16.55
C ILE A 65 -16.69 2.78 18.04
N ALA A 66 -17.96 2.52 18.35
CA ALA A 66 -18.44 2.33 19.71
C ALA A 66 -17.83 1.07 20.36
N THR A 67 -17.75 -0.03 19.58
CA THR A 67 -17.10 -1.27 20.03
C THR A 67 -15.61 -1.04 20.24
N PHE A 68 -14.95 -0.35 19.31
CA PHE A 68 -13.54 -0.03 19.43
C PHE A 68 -13.24 0.78 20.70
N ARG A 69 -13.98 1.87 20.93
CA ARG A 69 -13.83 2.69 22.16
C ARG A 69 -14.07 1.87 23.44
N ARG A 70 -15.01 0.92 23.41
CA ARG A 70 -15.20 -0.02 24.50
C ARG A 70 -13.97 -0.90 24.72
N LEU A 71 -13.37 -1.45 23.66
CA LEU A 71 -12.15 -2.26 23.78
C LEU A 71 -11.00 -1.46 24.40
N VAL A 72 -10.85 -0.20 24.01
CA VAL A 72 -9.83 0.70 24.58
C VAL A 72 -10.10 0.98 26.06
N ARG A 73 -11.34 1.34 26.41
CA ARG A 73 -11.74 1.58 27.79
C ARG A 73 -11.62 0.34 28.68
N ASP A 74 -11.95 -0.83 28.15
CA ASP A 74 -11.87 -2.11 28.84
C ASP A 74 -10.40 -2.62 28.91
N GLY A 75 -9.42 -1.84 28.44
CA GLY A 75 -7.98 -2.14 28.50
C GLY A 75 -7.50 -3.22 27.54
N LYS A 76 -8.34 -3.64 26.60
CA LYS A 76 -8.01 -4.69 25.61
C LYS A 76 -7.15 -4.17 24.46
N LEU A 77 -7.18 -2.86 24.23
CA LEU A 77 -6.35 -2.14 23.29
C LEU A 77 -5.85 -0.88 23.98
N ALA A 78 -4.58 -0.53 23.79
CA ALA A 78 -4.00 0.68 24.34
C ALA A 78 -3.55 1.60 23.20
N PRO A 79 -3.69 2.93 23.34
CA PRO A 79 -3.07 3.86 22.41
C PRO A 79 -1.55 3.79 22.54
N HIS A 80 -0.85 3.77 21.42
CA HIS A 80 0.61 3.81 21.36
C HIS A 80 1.15 5.24 21.54
N ALA A 81 0.44 6.23 20.99
CA ALA A 81 0.78 7.63 21.13
C ALA A 81 -0.47 8.49 21.32
N VAL A 82 -0.27 9.69 21.89
CA VAL A 82 -1.33 10.69 22.05
C VAL A 82 -0.83 12.02 21.50
N VAL A 83 -1.54 12.55 20.50
CA VAL A 83 -1.26 13.85 19.89
C VAL A 83 -2.40 14.80 20.23
N GLY A 84 -2.17 15.70 21.18
CA GLY A 84 -3.20 16.58 21.73
C GLY A 84 -4.31 15.78 22.42
N ARG A 85 -5.47 15.69 21.79
CA ARG A 85 -6.63 14.89 22.26
C ARG A 85 -6.83 13.60 21.47
N SER A 86 -6.05 13.39 20.41
CA SER A 86 -6.17 12.24 19.53
C SER A 86 -5.31 11.09 20.04
N GLN A 87 -5.90 9.92 20.15
CA GLN A 87 -5.22 8.67 20.43
C GLN A 87 -4.84 7.98 19.13
N LEU A 88 -3.58 7.54 19.03
CA LEU A 88 -3.03 6.82 17.89
C LEU A 88 -2.74 5.37 18.29
N PHE A 89 -2.92 4.46 17.35
CA PHE A 89 -2.82 3.01 17.54
C PHE A 89 -1.89 2.43 16.48
N SER A 90 -0.92 1.62 16.90
CA SER A 90 0.05 1.05 15.97
C SER A 90 -0.59 -0.06 15.11
N ALA A 91 -0.18 -0.15 13.84
CA ALA A 91 -0.58 -1.25 12.97
C ALA A 91 -0.21 -2.63 13.56
N ALA A 92 0.93 -2.70 14.25
CA ALA A 92 1.43 -3.91 14.88
C ALA A 92 0.49 -4.45 15.97
N ASP A 93 0.03 -3.57 16.88
CA ASP A 93 -0.87 -3.95 17.98
C ASP A 93 -2.24 -4.36 17.44
N LEU A 94 -2.77 -3.63 16.46
CA LEU A 94 -4.04 -3.96 15.81
C LEU A 94 -3.97 -5.32 15.09
N LYS A 95 -2.87 -5.60 14.39
CA LYS A 95 -2.62 -6.89 13.73
C LYS A 95 -2.54 -8.03 14.74
N ALA A 96 -1.80 -7.85 15.84
CA ALA A 96 -1.69 -8.83 16.91
C ALA A 96 -3.06 -9.14 17.53
N PHE A 97 -3.85 -8.10 17.83
CA PHE A 97 -5.20 -8.24 18.39
C PHE A 97 -6.16 -8.94 17.41
N LYS A 98 -6.12 -8.61 16.11
CA LYS A 98 -6.93 -9.26 15.07
C LYS A 98 -6.61 -10.76 14.97
N ARG A 99 -5.33 -11.15 15.09
CA ARG A 99 -4.90 -12.56 15.10
C ARG A 99 -5.40 -13.31 16.33
N GLN A 100 -5.26 -12.73 17.52
CA GLN A 100 -5.76 -13.35 18.76
C GLN A 100 -7.28 -13.60 18.70
N ARG A 101 -8.06 -12.63 18.18
CA ARG A 101 -9.52 -12.80 18.02
C ARG A 101 -9.90 -13.90 17.02
N LYS A 102 -9.14 -14.09 15.95
CA LYS A 102 -9.37 -15.20 15.01
C LYS A 102 -9.07 -16.55 15.65
N ALA A 103 -8.00 -16.65 16.45
CA ALA A 103 -7.61 -17.88 17.13
C ALA A 103 -8.63 -18.33 18.19
N ILE A 104 -9.35 -17.40 18.83
CA ILE A 104 -10.39 -17.72 19.84
C ILE A 104 -11.71 -18.17 19.19
N LYS A 105 -11.93 -17.85 17.90
CA LYS A 105 -13.16 -18.19 17.16
C LYS A 105 -13.06 -19.49 16.35
N GLY A 106 -11.87 -20.07 16.22
CA GLY A 106 -11.63 -21.38 15.60
C GLY A 106 -11.60 -22.47 16.65
#